data_AF-A0A2E6BJV5-F1
#
_entry.id   AF-A0A2E6BJV5-F1
#
_cell.length_a   1.000
_cell.length_b   1.000
_cell.length_c   1.000
_cell.angle_alpha   90.00
_cell.angle_beta   90.00
_cell.angle_gamma   90.00
#
_symmetry.space_group_name_H-M   'P 1'
#
loop_
_entity.id
_entity.type
_entity.pdbx_description
1 polymer ?
#
loop_
_entity_poly.entity_id
_entity_poly.type
_entity_poly.pdbx_seq_one_letter_code
_entity_poly.pdbx_strand_id
1 'polypeptide(L)'
;MSMVRTEGGFTLVELLIAMSITVMIAAVSYQFLDSAIEARERGDQLMQEIEQIERFWQLLNGDIEHIANRPLPMPATGVDPLQSVLGDTDERVVMLAVPHNAFSLEALSGRQGAMIWFSRHAWHNPMASPRSELQRVLYRLSPDGTLYRDSWQESNQALGTPPMQSMPLLQAVEQVSWRFLPVGVTTQGSSIDDAGWISGWPLAAAAGDNEILQRQRRLPAAIEVSLRVSGLGEVRRVFVLPMAFSAGGAST
;
A
#
# COMPACT_ATOMS: atom_id res chain seq x y z
N MET A 1 -40.81 -60.91 53.40
CA MET A 1 -41.63 -61.19 52.20
C MET A 1 -41.07 -60.34 51.06
N SER A 2 -40.07 -60.87 50.35
CA SER A 2 -39.37 -60.13 49.27
C SER A 2 -40.09 -60.40 47.96
N MET A 3 -40.68 -59.36 47.36
CA MET A 3 -41.19 -59.44 46.00
C MET A 3 -40.00 -59.54 45.04
N VAL A 4 -39.84 -60.69 44.40
CA VAL A 4 -38.92 -60.86 43.28
C VAL A 4 -39.50 -60.05 42.13
N ARG A 5 -38.87 -58.92 41.78
CA ARG A 5 -39.15 -58.19 40.55
C ARG A 5 -38.70 -59.04 39.38
N THR A 6 -39.60 -59.34 38.46
CA THR A 6 -39.26 -59.83 37.13
C THR A 6 -38.61 -58.70 36.35
N GLU A 7 -37.31 -58.81 36.07
CA GLU A 7 -36.63 -57.89 35.16
C GLU A 7 -37.10 -58.17 33.73
N GLY A 8 -37.69 -57.16 33.08
CA GLY A 8 -38.08 -57.26 31.67
C GLY A 8 -36.85 -57.24 30.78
N GLY A 9 -36.72 -58.24 29.90
CA GLY A 9 -35.69 -58.24 28.86
C GLY A 9 -35.94 -57.17 27.81
N PHE A 10 -34.86 -56.61 27.25
CA PHE A 10 -34.91 -55.59 26.19
C PHE A 10 -35.64 -56.12 24.94
N THR A 11 -36.51 -55.30 24.36
CA THR A 11 -37.16 -55.64 23.08
C THR A 11 -36.26 -55.29 21.90
N LEU A 12 -36.39 -56.04 20.79
CA LEU A 12 -35.64 -55.77 19.56
C LEU A 12 -35.92 -54.36 19.00
N VAL A 13 -37.16 -53.87 19.17
CA VAL A 13 -37.57 -52.53 18.76
C VAL A 13 -36.83 -51.44 19.56
N GLU A 14 -36.62 -51.65 20.85
CA GLU A 14 -35.96 -50.68 21.72
C GLU A 14 -34.47 -50.55 21.42
N LEU A 15 -33.81 -51.68 21.11
CA LEU A 15 -32.44 -51.68 20.61
C LEU A 15 -32.33 -50.95 19.26
N LEU A 16 -33.28 -51.18 18.34
CA LEU A 16 -33.29 -50.52 17.04
C LEU A 16 -33.49 -49.00 17.17
N ILE A 17 -34.37 -48.56 18.07
CA ILE A 17 -34.59 -47.12 18.35
C ILE A 17 -33.34 -46.51 18.99
N ALA A 18 -32.72 -47.18 19.96
CA ALA A 18 -31.49 -46.70 20.59
C ALA A 18 -30.35 -46.55 19.56
N MET A 19 -30.18 -47.53 18.67
CA MET A 19 -29.16 -47.49 17.62
C MET A 19 -29.46 -46.40 16.59
N SER A 20 -30.71 -46.21 16.17
CA SER A 20 -31.06 -45.19 15.18
C SER A 20 -30.81 -43.77 15.71
N ILE A 21 -31.19 -43.51 16.96
CA ILE A 21 -30.93 -42.23 17.62
C ILE A 21 -29.42 -42.02 17.78
N THR A 22 -28.68 -43.04 18.21
CA THR A 22 -27.22 -42.95 18.39
C THR A 22 -26.53 -42.60 17.08
N VAL A 23 -26.88 -43.29 15.98
CA VAL A 23 -26.33 -43.02 14.65
C VAL A 23 -26.69 -41.61 14.18
N MET A 24 -27.92 -41.16 14.43
CA MET A 24 -28.36 -39.81 14.06
C MET A 24 -27.59 -38.72 14.83
N ILE A 25 -27.43 -38.87 16.16
CA ILE A 25 -26.65 -37.92 16.98
C ILE A 25 -25.19 -37.91 16.54
N ALA A 26 -24.61 -39.09 16.29
CA ALA A 26 -23.25 -39.19 15.79
C ALA A 26 -23.10 -38.42 14.46
N ALA A 27 -24.01 -38.63 13.50
CA ALA A 27 -24.00 -37.94 12.22
C ALA A 27 -24.08 -36.40 12.36
N VAL A 28 -24.96 -35.88 13.22
CA VAL A 28 -25.07 -34.44 13.50
C VAL A 28 -23.79 -33.89 14.14
N SER A 29 -23.19 -34.65 15.07
CA SER A 29 -21.96 -34.24 15.76
C SER A 29 -20.78 -34.13 14.78
N TYR A 30 -20.67 -35.07 13.83
CA TYR A 30 -19.67 -34.99 12.77
C TYR A 30 -19.89 -33.76 11.88
N GLN A 31 -21.12 -33.50 11.44
CA GLN A 31 -21.44 -32.31 10.64
C GLN A 31 -21.10 -31.00 11.35
N PHE A 32 -21.39 -30.92 12.66
CA PHE A 32 -21.04 -29.75 13.46
C PHE A 32 -19.53 -29.54 13.56
N LEU A 33 -18.77 -30.61 13.76
CA LEU A 33 -17.31 -30.56 13.83
C LEU A 33 -16.70 -30.11 12.50
N ASP A 34 -17.15 -30.69 11.39
CA ASP A 34 -16.67 -30.31 10.05
C ASP A 34 -16.99 -28.84 9.76
N SER A 35 -18.21 -28.40 10.06
CA SER A 35 -18.61 -26.99 9.91
C SER A 35 -17.74 -26.05 10.74
N ALA A 36 -17.35 -26.46 11.96
CA ALA A 36 -16.49 -25.67 12.84
C ALA A 36 -15.04 -25.61 12.31
N ILE A 37 -14.52 -26.70 11.75
CA ILE A 37 -13.20 -26.75 11.12
C ILE A 37 -13.18 -25.83 9.89
N GLU A 38 -14.14 -25.96 8.98
CA GLU A 38 -14.24 -25.11 7.79
C GLU A 38 -14.41 -23.63 8.11
N ALA A 39 -15.18 -23.31 9.17
CA ALA A 39 -15.33 -21.94 9.64
C ALA A 39 -14.01 -21.36 10.15
N ARG A 40 -13.21 -22.18 10.85
CA ARG A 40 -11.88 -21.78 11.32
C ARG A 40 -10.92 -21.58 10.15
N GLU A 41 -10.84 -22.50 9.20
CA GLU A 41 -9.96 -22.41 8.03
C GLU A 41 -10.25 -21.14 7.21
N ARG A 42 -11.54 -20.83 6.98
CA ARG A 42 -11.95 -19.57 6.34
C ARG A 42 -11.54 -18.34 7.14
N GLY A 43 -11.69 -18.39 8.47
CA GLY A 43 -11.25 -17.31 9.37
C GLY A 43 -9.73 -17.09 9.30
N ASP A 44 -8.95 -18.17 9.31
CA ASP A 44 -7.49 -18.12 9.23
C ASP A 44 -7.03 -17.52 7.89
N GLN A 45 -7.69 -17.88 6.78
CA GLN A 45 -7.40 -17.31 5.46
C GLN A 45 -7.69 -15.79 5.40
N LEU A 46 -8.87 -15.36 5.87
CA LEU A 46 -9.22 -13.95 5.92
C LEU A 46 -8.23 -13.14 6.77
N MET A 47 -7.79 -13.72 7.89
CA MET A 47 -6.81 -13.07 8.76
C MET A 47 -5.46 -12.86 8.06
N GLN A 48 -5.00 -13.83 7.27
CA GLN A 48 -3.78 -13.71 6.47
C GLN A 48 -3.88 -12.60 5.41
N GLU A 49 -5.03 -12.45 4.77
CA GLU A 49 -5.26 -11.39 3.77
C GLU A 49 -5.25 -10.00 4.43
N ILE A 50 -5.92 -9.84 5.59
CA ILE A 50 -5.89 -8.60 6.37
C ILE A 50 -4.45 -8.26 6.80
N GLU A 51 -3.69 -9.26 7.26
CA GLU A 51 -2.30 -9.05 7.69
C GLU A 51 -1.40 -8.60 6.52
N GLN A 52 -1.59 -9.14 5.32
CA GLN A 52 -0.87 -8.68 4.12
C GLN A 52 -1.12 -7.19 3.84
N ILE A 53 -2.38 -6.75 3.93
CA ILE A 53 -2.74 -5.34 3.75
C ILE A 53 -2.13 -4.47 4.84
N GLU A 54 -2.18 -4.88 6.10
CA GLU A 54 -1.60 -4.09 7.19
C GLU A 54 -0.07 -3.98 7.06
N ARG A 55 0.62 -5.05 6.67
CA ARG A 55 2.07 -4.98 6.39
C ARG A 55 2.39 -4.03 5.25
N PHE A 56 1.57 -4.03 4.19
CA PHE A 56 1.70 -3.06 3.11
C PHE A 56 1.55 -1.63 3.64
N TRP A 57 0.51 -1.35 4.44
CA TRP A 57 0.29 -0.01 4.99
C TRP A 57 1.41 0.44 5.93
N GLN A 58 1.90 -0.45 6.78
CA GLN A 58 3.03 -0.15 7.67
C GLN A 58 4.30 0.19 6.89
N LEU A 59 4.60 -0.58 5.84
CA LEU A 59 5.75 -0.33 4.98
C LEU A 59 5.62 1.00 4.25
N LEU A 60 4.46 1.26 3.63
CA LEU A 60 4.19 2.50 2.93
C LEU A 60 4.24 3.71 3.88
N ASN A 61 3.65 3.59 5.07
CA ASN A 61 3.72 4.64 6.09
C ASN A 61 5.19 4.97 6.41
N GLY A 62 6.00 3.95 6.67
CA GLY A 62 7.41 4.14 6.96
C GLY A 62 8.23 4.73 5.80
N ASP A 63 7.89 4.39 4.55
CA ASP A 63 8.47 5.02 3.37
C ASP A 63 8.10 6.52 3.28
N ILE A 64 6.83 6.86 3.54
CA ILE A 64 6.34 8.25 3.48
C ILE A 64 6.87 9.08 4.65
N GLU A 65 6.94 8.53 5.86
CA GLU A 65 7.51 9.21 7.03
C GLU A 65 8.99 9.56 6.83
N HIS A 66 9.73 8.69 6.15
CA HIS A 66 11.16 8.90 5.89
C HIS A 66 11.44 9.51 4.52
N ILE A 67 10.42 10.06 3.86
CA ILE A 67 10.61 10.71 2.57
C ILE A 67 11.68 11.81 2.68
N ALA A 68 12.62 11.79 1.75
CA ALA A 68 13.74 12.71 1.75
C ALA A 68 13.42 13.87 0.82
N ASN A 69 13.75 15.09 1.22
CA ASN A 69 13.74 16.24 0.33
C ASN A 69 14.96 16.23 -0.61
N ARG A 70 15.15 15.12 -1.35
CA ARG A 70 16.24 14.96 -2.32
C ARG A 70 15.66 14.95 -3.73
N PRO A 71 16.09 15.87 -4.60
CA PRO A 71 15.65 15.84 -5.98
C PRO A 71 16.15 14.59 -6.73
N LEU A 72 15.37 14.15 -7.71
CA LEU A 72 15.69 12.98 -8.52
C LEU A 72 17.03 13.15 -9.27
N PRO A 73 17.75 12.04 -9.51
CA PRO A 73 19.10 12.10 -10.06
C PRO A 73 19.08 12.55 -11.51
N MET A 74 20.12 13.31 -11.89
CA MET A 74 20.36 13.75 -13.25
C MET A 74 21.32 12.77 -13.95
N PRO A 75 21.06 12.38 -15.21
CA PRO A 75 22.05 11.62 -15.95
C PRO A 75 23.35 12.43 -16.09
N ALA A 76 24.49 11.80 -15.84
CA ALA A 76 25.80 12.44 -15.97
C ALA A 76 26.13 12.84 -17.42
N THR A 77 25.49 12.20 -18.40
CA THR A 77 25.64 12.45 -19.84
C THR A 77 24.31 12.22 -20.55
N GLY A 78 24.02 12.99 -21.60
CA GLY A 78 22.82 12.82 -22.42
C GLY A 78 21.72 13.83 -22.11
N VAL A 79 20.57 13.67 -22.78
CA VAL A 79 19.38 14.48 -22.53
C VAL A 79 18.71 13.97 -21.27
N ASP A 80 18.43 14.86 -20.34
CA ASP A 80 17.68 14.52 -19.14
C ASP A 80 16.21 14.22 -19.51
N PRO A 81 15.72 12.99 -19.28
CA PRO A 81 14.38 12.61 -19.67
C PRO A 81 13.29 13.32 -18.86
N LEU A 82 13.65 14.02 -17.76
CA LEU A 82 12.72 14.82 -16.98
C LEU A 82 12.50 16.23 -17.56
N GLN A 83 13.41 16.77 -18.38
CA GLN A 83 13.27 18.11 -18.98
C GLN A 83 12.03 18.24 -19.87
N SER A 84 11.66 17.18 -20.59
CA SER A 84 10.47 17.19 -21.46
C SER A 84 9.15 17.32 -20.68
N VAL A 85 9.17 17.01 -19.38
CA VAL A 85 8.00 17.00 -18.50
C VAL A 85 7.97 18.21 -17.58
N LEU A 86 9.12 18.55 -17.02
CA LEU A 86 9.25 19.63 -16.04
C LEU A 86 9.55 20.98 -16.70
N GLY A 87 9.82 20.98 -18.00
CA GLY A 87 10.31 22.14 -18.73
C GLY A 87 11.79 22.40 -18.49
N ASP A 88 12.29 23.44 -19.14
CA ASP A 88 13.65 23.95 -18.92
C ASP A 88 13.68 24.70 -17.59
N THR A 89 13.97 23.99 -16.50
CA THR A 89 14.19 24.59 -15.19
C THR A 89 15.28 23.84 -14.44
N ASP A 90 16.19 24.58 -13.80
CA ASP A 90 17.23 24.05 -12.92
C ASP A 90 16.69 23.36 -11.65
N GLU A 91 15.42 23.60 -11.28
CA GLU A 91 14.82 23.01 -10.09
C GLU A 91 14.19 21.64 -10.38
N ARG A 92 14.75 20.63 -9.71
CA ARG A 92 14.39 19.22 -9.84
C ARG A 92 13.27 18.83 -8.87
N VAL A 93 12.45 17.87 -9.28
CA VAL A 93 11.38 17.34 -8.44
C VAL A 93 11.89 16.24 -7.52
N VAL A 94 11.27 16.14 -6.36
CA VAL A 94 11.62 15.16 -5.32
C VAL A 94 10.78 13.89 -5.45
N MET A 95 9.61 14.02 -6.07
CA MET A 95 8.60 12.99 -6.20
C MET A 95 7.97 13.08 -7.58
N LEU A 96 7.74 11.92 -8.18
CA LEU A 96 6.99 11.76 -9.41
C LEU A 96 5.89 10.73 -9.17
N ALA A 97 4.65 11.13 -9.32
CA ALA A 97 3.49 10.26 -9.34
C ALA A 97 2.63 10.66 -10.52
N VAL A 98 2.34 9.71 -11.39
CA VAL A 98 1.65 10.01 -12.63
C VAL A 98 0.32 9.30 -12.66
N PRO A 99 -0.79 9.99 -13.01
CA PRO A 99 -2.05 9.30 -13.25
C PRO A 99 -1.89 8.33 -14.42
N HIS A 100 -2.74 7.30 -14.48
CA HIS A 100 -2.64 6.19 -15.44
C HIS A 100 -2.68 6.61 -16.94
N ASN A 101 -2.92 7.89 -17.24
CA ASN A 101 -3.06 8.45 -18.59
C ASN A 101 -2.09 9.60 -18.92
N ALA A 102 -1.19 9.97 -18.02
CA ALA A 102 -0.13 10.95 -18.31
C ALA A 102 1.24 10.25 -18.33
N PHE A 103 2.23 10.89 -18.98
CA PHE A 103 3.65 10.52 -19.04
C PHE A 103 4.06 9.24 -18.26
N SER A 104 4.22 8.11 -18.95
CA SER A 104 4.38 6.84 -18.24
C SER A 104 5.73 6.75 -17.51
N LEU A 105 5.69 6.64 -16.18
CA LEU A 105 6.87 6.31 -15.36
C LEU A 105 7.53 5.01 -15.81
N GLU A 106 6.78 4.16 -16.50
CA GLU A 106 7.28 2.96 -17.16
C GLU A 106 8.39 3.27 -18.17
N ALA A 107 8.26 4.34 -18.96
CA ALA A 107 9.28 4.73 -19.93
C ALA A 107 10.57 5.22 -19.25
N LEU A 108 10.46 5.87 -18.09
CA LEU A 108 11.62 6.33 -17.31
C LEU A 108 12.33 5.21 -16.56
N SER A 109 11.54 4.36 -15.89
CA SER A 109 12.03 3.33 -14.99
C SER A 109 12.32 2.01 -15.70
N GLY A 110 11.76 1.80 -16.89
CA GLY A 110 11.71 0.48 -17.54
C GLY A 110 10.82 -0.52 -16.80
N ARG A 111 9.93 -0.05 -15.90
CA ARG A 111 9.10 -0.89 -15.04
C ARG A 111 7.64 -0.69 -15.39
N GLN A 112 7.02 -1.74 -15.95
CA GLN A 112 5.59 -1.73 -16.22
C GLN A 112 4.77 -1.56 -14.93
N GLY A 113 3.69 -0.80 -15.03
CA GLY A 113 2.77 -0.50 -13.93
C GLY A 113 3.31 0.51 -12.93
N ALA A 114 4.39 1.23 -13.25
CA ALA A 114 4.99 2.22 -12.35
C ALA A 114 4.03 3.39 -12.05
N MET A 115 3.79 3.67 -10.77
CA MET A 115 2.77 4.64 -10.34
C MET A 115 3.36 5.86 -9.62
N ILE A 116 4.27 5.61 -8.69
CA ILE A 116 4.80 6.62 -7.77
C ILE A 116 6.25 6.32 -7.44
N TRP A 117 7.08 7.35 -7.53
CA TRP A 117 8.52 7.32 -7.41
C TRP A 117 8.99 8.48 -6.51
N PHE A 118 9.74 8.18 -5.46
CA PHE A 118 10.36 9.19 -4.59
C PHE A 118 11.64 8.67 -3.93
N SER A 119 12.37 9.60 -3.32
CA SER A 119 13.55 9.31 -2.51
C SER A 119 13.20 9.34 -1.03
N ARG A 120 13.80 8.45 -0.24
CA ARG A 120 13.62 8.33 1.21
C ARG A 120 14.93 8.03 1.92
N HIS A 121 15.06 8.46 3.15
CA HIS A 121 16.19 8.08 4.00
C HIS A 121 16.08 6.58 4.36
N ALA A 122 17.20 5.85 4.33
CA ALA A 122 17.25 4.49 4.84
C ALA A 122 16.91 4.45 6.34
N TRP A 123 16.34 3.33 6.77
CA TRP A 123 16.09 3.09 8.18
C TRP A 123 17.41 2.99 8.96
N HIS A 124 17.41 3.55 10.17
CA HIS A 124 18.38 3.35 11.25
C HIS A 124 19.86 3.39 10.85
N ASN A 125 20.54 4.48 11.21
CA ASN A 125 22.00 4.51 11.34
C ASN A 125 22.38 4.35 12.82
N PRO A 126 22.41 3.10 13.36
CA PRO A 126 22.73 2.86 14.76
C PRO A 126 24.19 3.19 15.12
N MET A 127 25.05 3.50 14.13
CA MET A 127 26.47 3.75 14.32
C MET A 127 26.89 5.22 14.10
N ALA A 128 25.93 6.15 13.98
CA ALA A 128 26.19 7.60 13.86
C ALA A 128 27.28 8.00 12.85
N SER A 129 27.50 7.21 11.79
CA SER A 129 28.46 7.56 10.74
C SER A 129 27.89 8.64 9.82
N PRO A 130 28.69 9.58 9.28
CA PRO A 130 28.21 10.74 8.52
C PRO A 130 27.74 10.40 7.09
N ARG A 131 26.99 9.30 6.90
CA ARG A 131 26.40 8.92 5.62
C ARG A 131 24.94 8.58 5.82
N SER A 132 24.06 9.48 5.38
CA SER A 132 22.66 9.17 5.16
C SER A 132 22.62 8.31 3.89
N GLU A 133 22.40 7.00 4.04
CA GLU A 133 22.17 6.13 2.88
C GLU A 133 20.78 6.44 2.34
N LEU A 134 20.74 7.22 1.27
CA LEU A 134 19.50 7.58 0.62
C LEU A 134 19.07 6.40 -0.25
N GLN A 135 17.79 6.07 -0.20
CA GLN A 135 17.17 5.06 -1.04
C GLN A 135 16.14 5.70 -1.93
N ARG A 136 16.01 5.14 -3.12
CA ARG A 136 14.97 5.50 -4.06
C ARG A 136 13.99 4.35 -4.14
N VAL A 137 12.70 4.67 -4.16
CA VAL A 137 11.62 3.68 -4.11
C VAL A 137 10.60 3.94 -5.20
N LEU A 138 10.08 2.87 -5.79
CA LEU A 138 9.06 2.90 -6.81
C LEU A 138 7.98 1.86 -6.47
N TYR A 139 6.72 2.30 -6.42
CA TYR A 139 5.59 1.38 -6.32
C TYR A 139 4.99 1.15 -7.70
N ARG A 140 4.69 -0.11 -8.00
CA ARG A 140 4.12 -0.52 -9.29
C ARG A 140 3.09 -1.64 -9.15
N LEU A 141 2.02 -1.56 -9.92
CA LEU A 141 1.01 -2.60 -10.02
C LEU A 141 1.28 -3.42 -11.29
N SER A 142 1.70 -4.66 -11.10
CA SER A 142 1.99 -5.55 -12.22
C SER A 142 0.69 -6.08 -12.85
N PRO A 143 0.66 -6.42 -14.16
CA PRO A 143 -0.57 -6.87 -14.84
C PRO A 143 -1.21 -8.14 -14.28
N ASP A 144 -0.45 -8.94 -13.52
CA ASP A 144 -0.91 -10.12 -12.77
C ASP A 144 -1.66 -9.77 -11.48
N GLY A 145 -1.79 -8.47 -11.14
CA GLY A 145 -2.46 -8.01 -9.92
C GLY A 145 -1.57 -8.01 -8.68
N THR A 146 -0.24 -8.13 -8.85
CA THR A 146 0.71 -8.04 -7.74
C THR A 146 1.26 -6.63 -7.60
N LEU A 147 1.10 -6.05 -6.41
CA LEU A 147 1.71 -4.77 -6.03
C LEU A 147 3.15 -5.00 -5.57
N TYR A 148 4.09 -4.28 -6.20
CA TYR A 148 5.51 -4.36 -5.90
C TYR A 148 6.06 -3.05 -5.36
N ARG A 149 7.07 -3.16 -4.51
CA ARG A 149 7.99 -2.09 -4.14
C ARG A 149 9.37 -2.41 -4.71
N ASP A 150 9.82 -1.58 -5.64
CA ASP A 150 11.18 -1.60 -6.15
C ASP A 150 12.04 -0.59 -5.38
N SER A 151 13.29 -0.93 -5.12
CA SER A 151 14.22 -0.04 -4.41
C SER A 151 15.63 -0.07 -4.99
N TRP A 152 16.28 1.09 -4.91
CA TRP A 152 17.66 1.34 -5.31
C TRP A 152 18.42 1.99 -4.15
N GLN A 153 19.71 1.74 -4.05
CA GLN A 153 20.59 2.64 -3.32
C GLN A 153 20.80 3.90 -4.17
N GLU A 154 20.65 5.08 -3.58
CA GLU A 154 20.86 6.35 -4.28
C GLU A 154 22.36 6.64 -4.40
N SER A 155 23.01 5.87 -5.26
CA SER A 155 24.18 6.31 -6.01
C SER A 155 23.68 6.96 -7.30
N ASN A 156 24.44 7.85 -7.93
CA ASN A 156 24.09 8.59 -9.15
C ASN A 156 23.82 7.67 -10.37
N GLN A 157 22.78 6.86 -10.28
CA GLN A 157 22.39 5.79 -11.21
C GLN A 157 21.32 6.32 -12.14
N ALA A 158 21.36 5.85 -13.38
CA ALA A 158 20.33 6.19 -14.35
C ALA A 158 18.93 5.75 -13.86
N LEU A 159 17.89 6.41 -14.36
CA LEU A 159 16.50 6.09 -14.00
C LEU A 159 16.12 4.66 -14.45
N GLY A 160 16.59 4.23 -15.62
CA GLY A 160 16.33 2.88 -16.15
C GLY A 160 17.19 1.75 -15.57
N THR A 161 18.04 2.02 -14.57
CA THR A 161 18.83 0.95 -13.95
C THR A 161 17.90 -0.03 -13.21
N PRO A 162 18.08 -1.35 -13.32
CA PRO A 162 17.27 -2.31 -12.57
C PRO A 162 17.37 -2.09 -11.04
N PRO A 163 16.29 -2.33 -10.28
CA PRO A 163 16.32 -2.18 -8.83
C PRO A 163 17.23 -3.19 -8.16
N MET A 164 17.82 -2.78 -7.04
CA MET A 164 18.57 -3.66 -6.15
C MET A 164 17.66 -4.72 -5.51
N GLN A 165 16.42 -4.33 -5.20
CA GLN A 165 15.43 -5.21 -4.62
C GLN A 165 14.04 -4.91 -5.18
N SER A 166 13.33 -5.96 -5.57
CA SER A 166 11.91 -5.94 -5.95
C SER A 166 11.13 -6.80 -4.98
N MET A 167 10.35 -6.18 -4.11
CA MET A 167 9.59 -6.86 -3.07
C MET A 167 8.10 -6.94 -3.44
N PRO A 168 7.50 -8.14 -3.53
CA PRO A 168 6.04 -8.27 -3.63
C PRO A 168 5.41 -7.87 -2.29
N LEU A 169 4.37 -7.05 -2.32
CA LEU A 169 3.72 -6.51 -1.12
C LEU A 169 2.35 -7.15 -0.89
N LEU A 170 1.53 -7.15 -1.93
CA LEU A 170 0.13 -7.55 -1.88
C LEU A 170 -0.26 -8.15 -3.23
N GLN A 171 -1.02 -9.25 -3.20
CA GLN A 171 -1.55 -9.90 -4.39
C GLN A 171 -3.04 -9.60 -4.55
N ALA A 172 -3.62 -9.99 -5.69
CA ALA A 172 -5.04 -9.80 -5.99
C ALA A 172 -5.49 -8.31 -5.93
N VAL A 173 -4.58 -7.40 -6.27
CA VAL A 173 -4.86 -5.97 -6.36
C VAL A 173 -5.42 -5.67 -7.75
N GLU A 174 -6.66 -5.21 -7.79
CA GLU A 174 -7.38 -4.87 -9.02
C GLU A 174 -7.04 -3.45 -9.48
N GLN A 175 -6.90 -2.53 -8.52
CA GLN A 175 -6.65 -1.12 -8.81
C GLN A 175 -5.93 -0.45 -7.65
N VAL A 176 -5.01 0.47 -7.98
CA VAL A 176 -4.41 1.41 -7.03
C VAL A 176 -4.58 2.82 -7.57
N SER A 177 -5.07 3.73 -6.73
CA SER A 177 -5.13 5.16 -7.05
C SER A 177 -4.39 5.97 -6.01
N TRP A 178 -3.76 7.04 -6.49
CA TRP A 178 -2.98 7.97 -5.69
C TRP A 178 -3.57 9.36 -5.86
N ARG A 179 -3.82 10.06 -4.74
CA ARG A 179 -4.15 11.48 -4.74
C ARG A 179 -3.22 12.24 -3.82
N PHE A 180 -2.98 13.50 -4.15
CA PHE A 180 -2.03 14.37 -3.48
C PHE A 180 -2.73 15.65 -3.04
N LEU A 181 -2.45 16.07 -1.81
CA LEU A 181 -2.93 17.33 -1.26
C LEU A 181 -1.80 18.36 -1.34
N PRO A 182 -1.91 19.44 -2.12
CA PRO A 182 -0.88 20.47 -2.17
C PRO A 182 -0.75 21.23 -0.84
N VAL A 183 0.46 21.72 -0.54
CA VAL A 183 0.72 22.56 0.64
C VAL A 183 0.06 23.94 0.45
N GLY A 184 -0.55 24.47 1.51
CA GLY A 184 -1.13 25.82 1.50
C GLY A 184 -2.53 25.93 0.90
N VAL A 185 -3.21 24.79 0.64
CA VAL A 185 -4.64 24.78 0.33
C VAL A 185 -5.41 24.97 1.63
N THR A 186 -5.91 26.18 1.88
CA THR A 186 -6.86 26.42 2.98
C THR A 186 -8.21 25.88 2.58
N THR A 187 -8.56 24.71 3.12
CA THR A 187 -9.89 24.11 2.95
C THR A 187 -10.94 25.02 3.57
N GLN A 188 -11.79 25.63 2.75
CA GLN A 188 -12.92 26.43 3.21
C GLN A 188 -14.10 25.55 3.70
N GLY A 189 -13.97 24.22 3.61
CA GLY A 189 -14.92 23.22 4.09
C GLY A 189 -14.28 22.25 5.10
N SER A 190 -15.10 21.73 6.02
CA SER A 190 -14.68 20.84 7.12
C SER A 190 -14.50 19.37 6.74
N SER A 191 -14.54 19.01 5.45
CA SER A 191 -14.43 17.62 4.96
C SER A 191 -13.10 17.39 4.23
N ILE A 192 -12.49 16.23 4.46
CA ILE A 192 -11.27 15.75 3.75
C ILE A 192 -11.52 15.64 2.24
N ASP A 193 -12.76 15.36 1.82
CA ASP A 193 -13.10 15.15 0.41
C ASP A 193 -13.09 16.45 -0.41
N ASP A 194 -13.29 17.60 0.22
CA ASP A 194 -13.31 18.92 -0.44
C ASP A 194 -11.93 19.60 -0.47
N ALA A 195 -10.87 18.89 -0.07
CA ALA A 195 -9.58 19.49 0.22
C ALA A 195 -8.73 19.88 -1.01
N GLY A 196 -9.25 19.80 -2.24
CA GLY A 196 -8.49 20.15 -3.44
C GLY A 196 -7.45 19.10 -3.84
N TRP A 197 -7.77 17.82 -3.65
CA TRP A 197 -6.93 16.68 -4.06
C TRP A 197 -6.69 16.62 -5.56
N ILE A 198 -5.47 16.26 -5.96
CA ILE A 198 -5.06 16.08 -7.35
C ILE A 198 -4.51 14.67 -7.60
N SER A 199 -4.63 14.15 -8.83
CA SER A 199 -4.30 12.75 -9.19
C SER A 199 -2.87 12.53 -9.73
N GLY A 200 -2.01 13.54 -9.63
CA GLY A 200 -0.62 13.47 -10.07
C GLY A 200 0.26 14.43 -9.27
N TRP A 201 1.56 14.16 -9.23
CA TRP A 201 2.55 14.98 -8.55
C TRP A 201 3.91 14.95 -9.23
N PRO A 202 4.53 16.10 -9.54
CA PRO A 202 3.85 17.38 -9.73
C PRO A 202 2.90 17.30 -10.95
N LEU A 203 2.00 18.26 -11.09
CA LEU A 203 1.30 18.43 -12.37
C LEU A 203 2.29 19.02 -13.38
N ALA A 204 2.29 18.49 -14.61
CA ALA A 204 2.97 19.16 -15.70
C ALA A 204 2.37 20.58 -15.85
N ALA A 205 3.22 21.59 -15.89
CA ALA A 205 2.75 22.96 -16.00
C ALA A 205 1.93 23.14 -17.29
N ALA A 206 0.73 23.69 -17.19
CA ALA A 206 0.21 24.46 -18.30
C ALA A 206 1.17 25.65 -18.48
N ALA A 207 1.69 25.84 -19.70
CA ALA A 207 2.64 26.91 -20.00
C ALA A 207 2.10 28.27 -19.52
N GLY A 208 2.64 28.80 -18.42
CA GLY A 208 2.24 30.10 -17.85
C GLY A 208 2.27 30.21 -16.33
N ASP A 209 2.01 29.12 -15.59
CA ASP A 209 1.79 29.22 -14.13
C ASP A 209 3.01 28.77 -13.30
N ASN A 210 4.05 29.61 -13.29
CA ASN A 210 5.28 29.37 -12.52
C ASN A 210 5.02 29.16 -11.01
N GLU A 211 3.96 29.74 -10.46
CA GLU A 211 3.64 29.65 -9.03
C GLU A 211 3.10 28.27 -8.63
N ILE A 212 2.29 27.62 -9.48
CA ILE A 212 1.81 26.25 -9.26
C ILE A 212 3.00 25.28 -9.31
N LEU A 213 3.90 25.46 -10.28
CA LEU A 213 5.13 24.68 -10.36
C LEU A 213 5.98 24.84 -9.10
N GLN A 214 6.20 26.06 -8.61
CA GLN A 214 7.00 26.28 -7.41
C GLN A 214 6.38 25.64 -6.15
N ARG A 215 5.04 25.67 -6.01
CA ARG A 215 4.36 24.98 -4.89
C ARG A 215 4.43 23.46 -4.99
N GLN A 216 4.35 22.91 -6.21
CA GLN A 216 4.37 21.46 -6.46
C GLN A 216 5.77 20.87 -6.62
N ARG A 217 6.83 21.70 -6.61
CA ARG A 217 8.23 21.27 -6.44
C ARG A 217 8.54 20.81 -5.02
N ARG A 218 7.76 21.28 -4.05
CA ARG A 218 7.80 20.76 -2.68
C ARG A 218 7.05 19.42 -2.62
N LEU A 219 7.23 18.69 -1.53
CA LEU A 219 6.47 17.49 -1.30
C LEU A 219 5.02 17.86 -0.91
N PRO A 220 4.02 17.01 -1.25
CA PRO A 220 2.63 17.28 -0.93
C PRO A 220 2.42 17.32 0.59
N ALA A 221 1.35 17.97 1.05
CA ALA A 221 0.98 17.97 2.47
C ALA A 221 0.51 16.59 2.93
N ALA A 222 -0.24 15.90 2.07
CA ALA A 222 -0.73 14.55 2.32
C ALA A 222 -0.82 13.75 1.01
N ILE A 223 -0.74 12.42 1.15
CA ILE A 223 -0.96 11.44 0.08
C ILE A 223 -2.14 10.58 0.51
N GLU A 224 -3.13 10.44 -0.36
CA GLU A 224 -4.18 9.43 -0.23
C GLU A 224 -3.89 8.28 -1.17
N VAL A 225 -4.04 7.07 -0.66
CA VAL A 225 -3.93 5.83 -1.43
C VAL A 225 -5.23 5.06 -1.28
N SER A 226 -5.83 4.70 -2.41
CA SER A 226 -6.97 3.78 -2.43
C SER A 226 -6.58 2.50 -3.17
N LEU A 227 -6.78 1.36 -2.52
CA LEU A 227 -6.59 0.03 -3.06
C LEU A 227 -7.94 -0.63 -3.27
N ARG A 228 -8.14 -1.27 -4.43
CA ARG A 228 -9.21 -2.25 -4.62
C ARG A 228 -8.58 -3.64 -4.65
N VAL A 229 -8.93 -4.48 -3.69
CA VAL A 229 -8.40 -5.82 -3.52
C VAL A 229 -9.53 -6.82 -3.65
N SER A 230 -9.30 -7.88 -4.42
CA SER A 230 -10.30 -8.92 -4.61
C SER A 230 -10.63 -9.58 -3.27
N GLY A 231 -11.91 -9.81 -2.99
CA GLY A 231 -12.39 -10.39 -1.72
C GLY A 231 -12.52 -9.40 -0.56
N LEU A 232 -11.73 -8.32 -0.53
CA LEU A 232 -11.75 -7.33 0.57
C LEU A 232 -12.38 -5.97 0.19
N GLY A 233 -12.57 -5.70 -1.10
CA GLY A 233 -13.19 -4.47 -1.58
C GLY A 233 -12.22 -3.30 -1.64
N GLU A 234 -12.73 -2.08 -1.41
CA GLU A 234 -11.92 -0.85 -1.49
C GLU A 234 -11.45 -0.41 -0.09
N VAL A 235 -10.14 -0.22 0.06
CA VAL A 235 -9.50 0.28 1.28
C VAL A 235 -8.76 1.57 0.96
N ARG A 236 -9.03 2.63 1.73
CA ARG A 236 -8.43 3.94 1.55
C ARG A 236 -7.68 4.38 2.79
N ARG A 237 -6.50 4.97 2.61
CA ARG A 237 -5.70 5.55 3.70
C ARG A 237 -5.07 6.87 3.28
N VAL A 238 -5.01 7.81 4.22
CA VAL A 238 -4.37 9.12 4.07
C VAL A 238 -3.11 9.17 4.93
N PHE A 239 -2.01 9.62 4.34
CA PHE A 239 -0.71 9.80 4.97
C PHE A 239 -0.33 11.27 4.96
N VAL A 240 0.06 11.82 6.11
CA VAL A 240 0.52 13.21 6.23
C VAL A 240 2.04 13.22 6.13
N LEU A 241 2.60 14.16 5.37
CA LEU A 241 4.04 14.23 5.14
C LEU A 241 4.69 15.18 6.16
N PRO A 242 5.83 14.80 6.77
CA PRO A 242 6.40 15.53 7.91
C PRO A 242 6.88 16.95 7.56
N MET A 243 7.37 17.19 6.33
CA MET A 243 7.91 18.50 5.96
C MET A 243 6.86 19.54 5.55
N ALA A 244 5.57 19.17 5.50
CA ALA A 244 4.50 20.14 5.28
C ALA A 244 4.40 21.19 6.41
N PHE A 245 4.96 20.87 7.59
CA PHE A 245 4.87 21.69 8.80
C PHE A 245 6.19 22.35 9.24
N SER A 246 7.31 22.19 8.51
CA SER A 246 8.59 22.81 8.91
C SER A 246 8.68 24.32 8.62
N ALA A 247 7.56 25.01 8.46
CA ALA A 247 7.49 26.47 8.42
C ALA A 247 7.21 27.01 9.84
N GLY A 248 8.19 26.92 10.74
CA GLY A 248 8.05 27.44 12.10
C GLY A 248 9.22 27.15 13.02
N GLY A 249 10.33 27.90 12.87
CA GLY A 249 11.45 27.95 13.81
C GLY A 249 12.80 27.66 13.14
N ALA A 250 13.85 28.47 13.27
CA ALA A 250 14.06 29.71 14.00
C ALA A 250 15.08 30.54 13.22
N SER A 251 14.76 31.79 12.96
CA SER A 251 15.77 32.83 12.78
C SER A 251 16.32 33.17 14.16
N THR A 252 17.59 32.85 14.40
CA THR A 252 18.44 33.52 15.39
C THR A 252 19.78 33.80 14.75
#